data_AF-A0AA90TQE0-F1
#
_entry.id   AF-A0AA90TQE0-F1
#
_cell.length_a   1.000
_cell.length_b   1.000
_cell.length_c   1.000
_cell.angle_alpha   90.00
_cell.angle_beta   90.00
_cell.angle_gamma   90.00
#
_symmetry.space_group_name_H-M   'P 1'
#
loop_
_entity.id
_entity.type
_entity.pdbx_description
1 polymer ?
#
loop_
_entity_poly.entity_id
_entity_poly.type
_entity_poly.pdbx_seq_one_letter_code
_entity_poly.pdbx_strand_id
1 'polypeptide(L)'
;MTNEEPFSSADLFEYHKATGCPVMKVKAELLSMEPELRSRVFKAALTQPREWGGLRDPIENDPATRELVGAAAREAETLVGATAGRGRCHRIWIEQKRVLALQGISWFSPVEMNPWTVFD
;
A
#
# COMPACT_ATOMS: atom_id res chain seq x y z
N MET A 1 17.31 20.02 22.19
CA MET A 1 16.35 19.62 21.14
C MET A 1 16.31 18.11 21.16
N THR A 2 15.27 17.53 21.74
CA THR A 2 15.10 16.07 21.79
C THR A 2 14.85 15.60 20.36
N ASN A 3 15.77 14.80 19.82
CA ASN A 3 15.51 13.96 18.66
C ASN A 3 14.43 12.96 19.08
N GLU A 4 13.17 13.36 19.07
CA GLU A 4 12.09 12.39 19.15
C GLU A 4 12.15 11.56 17.87
N GLU A 5 12.55 10.30 18.01
CA GLU A 5 12.52 9.38 16.89
C GLU A 5 11.05 9.25 16.44
N PRO A 6 10.76 9.38 15.13
CA PRO A 6 9.39 9.41 14.63
C PRO A 6 8.63 8.07 14.80
N PHE A 7 9.30 7.02 15.28
CA PHE A 7 8.76 5.68 15.44
C PHE A 7 9.22 5.08 16.77
N SER A 8 8.31 4.42 17.51
CA SER A 8 8.72 3.64 18.67
C SER A 8 9.28 2.28 18.25
N SER A 9 10.09 1.64 19.11
CA SER A 9 10.59 0.29 18.85
C SER A 9 9.47 -0.75 18.69
N ALA A 10 8.35 -0.56 19.39
CA ALA A 10 7.18 -1.42 19.27
C ALA A 10 6.56 -1.31 17.88
N ASP A 11 6.41 -0.10 17.35
CA ASP A 11 5.82 0.11 16.03
C ASP A 11 6.71 -0.44 14.90
N LEU A 12 8.04 -0.26 15.02
CA LEU A 12 8.99 -0.84 14.08
C LEU A 12 8.89 -2.37 14.06
N PHE A 13 8.64 -2.98 15.22
CA PHE A 13 8.45 -4.42 15.33
C PHE A 13 7.11 -4.89 14.72
N GLU A 14 6.04 -4.10 14.84
CA GLU A 14 4.77 -4.39 14.18
C GLU A 14 4.89 -4.31 12.65
N TYR A 15 5.60 -3.30 12.12
CA TYR A 15 5.91 -3.24 10.69
C TYR A 15 6.71 -4.46 10.21
N HIS A 16 7.74 -4.88 10.96
CA HIS A 16 8.50 -6.10 10.66
C HIS A 16 7.57 -7.31 10.55
N LYS A 17 6.67 -7.50 11.52
CA LYS A 17 5.72 -8.62 11.51
C LYS A 17 4.75 -8.55 10.34
N ALA A 18 4.31 -7.36 9.97
CA ALA A 18 3.32 -7.18 8.90
C ALA A 18 3.92 -7.38 7.50
N THR A 19 5.20 -7.05 7.30
CA THR A 19 5.83 -7.01 5.96
C THR A 19 6.91 -8.05 5.74
N GLY A 20 7.43 -8.68 6.80
CA GLY A 20 8.61 -9.54 6.73
C GLY A 20 9.93 -8.78 6.56
N CYS A 21 9.91 -7.44 6.50
CA CYS A 21 11.13 -6.62 6.43
C CYS A 21 12.01 -6.87 7.66
N PRO A 22 13.31 -7.22 7.51
CA PRO A 22 14.19 -7.46 8.66
C PRO A 22 14.19 -6.29 9.65
N VAL A 23 14.05 -6.57 10.96
CA VAL A 23 13.94 -5.54 12.03
C VAL A 23 15.01 -4.45 11.91
N MET A 24 16.26 -4.84 11.62
CA MET A 24 17.39 -3.94 11.49
C MET A 24 17.29 -2.97 10.29
N LYS A 25 16.44 -3.27 9.30
CA LYS A 25 16.24 -2.47 8.08
C LYS A 25 14.97 -1.62 8.15
N VAL A 26 14.01 -1.94 9.01
CA VAL A 26 12.68 -1.31 9.05
C VAL A 26 12.77 0.23 9.09
N LYS A 27 13.57 0.78 10.00
CA LYS A 27 13.67 2.24 10.14
C LYS A 27 14.23 2.91 8.88
N ALA A 28 15.26 2.32 8.27
CA ALA A 28 15.84 2.85 7.04
C ALA A 28 14.86 2.76 5.86
N GLU A 29 14.15 1.64 5.74
CA GLU A 29 13.10 1.41 4.74
C GLU A 29 11.96 2.43 4.87
N LEU A 30 11.42 2.61 6.08
CA LEU A 30 10.36 3.59 6.30
C LEU A 30 10.85 5.01 5.99
N LEU A 31 12.08 5.36 6.36
CA LEU A 31 12.62 6.70 6.10
C LEU A 31 12.94 6.97 4.63
N SER A 32 13.15 5.94 3.80
CA SER A 32 13.38 6.11 2.35
C SER A 32 12.10 6.28 1.54
N MET A 33 10.94 5.94 2.11
CA MET A 33 9.64 6.15 1.47
C MET A 33 9.25 7.62 1.45
N GLU A 34 8.53 8.01 0.39
CA GLU A 34 7.85 9.31 0.35
C GLU A 34 6.90 9.49 1.55
N PRO A 35 6.74 10.71 2.10
CA PRO A 35 6.04 10.91 3.36
C PRO A 35 4.61 10.37 3.41
N GLU A 36 3.86 10.50 2.31
CA GLU A 36 2.49 9.98 2.25
C GLU A 36 2.49 8.45 2.22
N LEU A 37 3.28 7.82 1.34
CA LEU A 37 3.41 6.36 1.27
C LEU A 37 3.82 5.78 2.62
N ARG A 38 4.82 6.38 3.28
CA ARG A 38 5.27 6.00 4.61
C ARG A 38 4.14 6.01 5.64
N SER A 39 3.33 7.08 5.63
CA SER A 39 2.18 7.22 6.52
C SER A 39 1.13 6.12 6.26
N ARG A 40 0.83 5.85 4.98
CA ARG A 40 -0.13 4.80 4.57
C ARG A 40 0.32 3.41 4.98
N VAL A 41 1.57 3.08 4.64
CA VAL A 41 2.21 1.80 4.95
C VAL A 41 2.25 1.56 6.46
N PHE A 42 2.69 2.56 7.22
CA PHE A 42 2.79 2.44 8.66
C PHE A 42 1.40 2.31 9.31
N LYS A 43 0.42 3.11 8.89
CA LYS A 43 -0.97 2.97 9.35
C LYS A 43 -1.53 1.59 9.02
N ALA A 44 -1.29 1.07 7.82
CA ALA A 44 -1.74 -0.26 7.42
C ALA A 44 -1.12 -1.34 8.32
N ALA A 45 0.20 -1.29 8.54
CA ALA A 45 0.91 -2.26 9.38
C ALA A 45 0.40 -2.31 10.83
N LEU A 46 -0.01 -1.17 11.39
CA LEU A 46 -0.50 -1.09 12.76
C LEU A 46 -1.97 -1.46 12.93
N THR A 47 -2.79 -1.28 11.88
CA THR A 47 -4.26 -1.36 12.01
C THR A 47 -4.90 -2.55 11.29
N GLN A 48 -4.25 -3.09 10.26
CA GLN A 48 -4.84 -4.14 9.45
C GLN A 48 -4.59 -5.54 10.03
N PRO A 49 -5.57 -6.46 9.89
CA PRO A 49 -5.38 -7.85 10.28
C PRO A 49 -4.31 -8.49 9.39
N ARG A 50 -3.48 -9.37 10.01
CA ARG A 50 -2.31 -9.97 9.35
C ARG A 50 -2.65 -11.06 8.32
N GLU A 51 -3.92 -11.42 8.18
CA GLU A 51 -4.37 -12.56 7.37
C GLU A 51 -4.47 -12.23 5.87
N TRP A 52 -4.30 -10.96 5.48
CA TRP A 52 -4.65 -10.48 4.14
C TRP A 52 -3.56 -10.70 3.07
N GLY A 53 -2.48 -11.40 3.42
CA GLY A 53 -1.38 -11.71 2.50
C GLY A 53 -0.51 -10.49 2.13
N GLY A 54 -0.70 -9.35 2.80
CA GLY A 54 0.02 -8.10 2.60
C GLY A 54 -0.79 -6.89 3.09
N LEU A 55 -0.13 -5.74 3.16
CA LEU A 55 -0.73 -4.44 3.47
C LEU A 55 -1.56 -3.94 2.29
N ARG A 56 -2.71 -3.35 2.58
CA ARG A 56 -3.53 -2.60 1.61
C ARG A 56 -3.51 -1.12 1.93
N ASP A 57 -3.73 -0.25 0.94
CA ASP A 57 -3.84 1.18 1.24
C ASP A 57 -5.06 1.39 2.17
N PRO A 58 -4.91 2.02 3.36
CA PRO A 58 -6.02 2.23 4.27
C PRO A 58 -7.24 2.93 3.67
N ILE A 59 -7.10 3.70 2.57
CA ILE A 59 -8.26 4.32 1.90
C ILE A 59 -9.20 3.33 1.23
N GLU A 60 -8.73 2.10 0.97
CA GLU A 60 -9.59 1.03 0.43
C GLU A 60 -10.72 0.67 1.39
N ASN A 61 -10.53 0.93 2.69
CA ASN A 61 -11.52 0.65 3.74
C ASN A 61 -12.15 1.92 4.33
N ASP A 62 -11.71 3.10 3.91
CA ASP A 62 -12.27 4.37 4.37
C ASP A 62 -13.67 4.59 3.76
N PRO A 63 -14.73 4.75 4.56
CA PRO A 63 -16.09 4.96 4.04
C PRO A 63 -16.23 6.11 3.03
N ALA A 64 -15.38 7.13 3.12
CA ALA A 64 -15.42 8.28 2.20
C ALA A 64 -14.90 7.96 0.79
N THR A 65 -13.97 7.01 0.67
CA THR A 65 -13.28 6.70 -0.59
C THR A 65 -13.51 5.28 -1.09
N ARG A 66 -13.99 4.37 -0.24
CA ARG A 66 -14.15 2.93 -0.55
C ARG A 66 -14.92 2.68 -1.84
N GLU A 67 -16.03 3.37 -2.04
CA GLU A 67 -16.84 3.21 -3.26
C GLU A 67 -16.11 3.73 -4.50
N LEU A 68 -15.37 4.84 -4.39
CA LEU A 68 -14.59 5.40 -5.49
C LEU A 68 -13.43 4.49 -5.86
N VAL A 69 -12.72 3.95 -4.87
CA VAL A 69 -11.64 2.97 -5.05
C VAL A 69 -12.17 1.69 -5.69
N GLY A 70 -13.31 1.18 -5.23
CA GLY A 70 -13.96 0.01 -5.81
C GLY A 70 -14.46 0.25 -7.25
N ALA A 71 -14.99 1.44 -7.54
CA ALA A 71 -15.38 1.81 -8.90
C ALA A 71 -14.17 1.90 -9.83
N ALA A 72 -13.09 2.54 -9.38
CA ALA A 72 -11.84 2.65 -10.15
C ALA A 72 -11.21 1.28 -10.42
N ALA A 73 -11.28 0.33 -9.49
CA ALA A 73 -10.82 -1.03 -9.71
C ALA A 73 -11.58 -1.72 -10.85
N ARG A 74 -12.92 -1.63 -10.85
CA ARG A 74 -13.77 -2.21 -11.92
C ARG A 74 -13.53 -1.55 -13.28
N GLU A 75 -13.33 -0.23 -13.29
CA GLU A 75 -12.98 0.51 -14.50
C GLU A 75 -11.62 0.06 -15.05
N ALA A 76 -10.61 -0.04 -14.19
CA ALA A 76 -9.28 -0.52 -14.56
C ALA A 76 -9.31 -1.95 -15.13
N GLU A 77 -10.09 -2.85 -14.52
CA GLU A 77 -10.30 -4.20 -15.05
C GLU A 77 -10.91 -4.19 -16.46
N THR A 78 -11.87 -3.29 -16.71
CA THR A 78 -12.50 -3.12 -18.02
C THR A 78 -11.52 -2.57 -19.05
N LEU A 79 -10.71 -1.56 -18.68
CA LEU A 79 -9.70 -0.95 -19.55
C LEU A 79 -8.59 -1.93 -19.95
N VAL A 80 -8.10 -2.73 -19.00
CA VAL A 80 -7.07 -3.75 -19.27
C VAL A 80 -7.65 -4.93 -20.05
N GLY A 81 -8.93 -5.24 -19.84
CA GLY A 81 -9.64 -6.31 -20.51
C GLY A 81 -9.22 -7.71 -20.05
N ALA A 82 -9.70 -8.72 -20.78
CA ALA A 82 -9.59 -10.14 -20.41
C ALA A 82 -8.31 -10.83 -20.89
N THR A 83 -7.26 -10.09 -21.29
CA THR A 83 -6.05 -10.72 -21.83
C THR A 83 -5.37 -11.58 -20.76
N ALA A 84 -5.38 -12.90 -20.96
CA ALA A 84 -4.66 -13.83 -20.10
C ALA A 84 -3.15 -13.62 -20.27
N GLY A 85 -2.45 -13.37 -19.17
CA GLY A 85 -1.00 -13.20 -19.16
C GLY A 85 -0.46 -12.80 -17.80
N ARG A 86 0.80 -13.17 -17.54
CA ARG A 86 1.58 -12.73 -16.38
C ARG A 86 1.57 -11.19 -16.27
N GLY A 87 1.54 -10.66 -15.05
CA GLY A 87 1.54 -9.21 -14.82
C GLY A 87 0.22 -8.50 -15.17
N ARG A 88 -0.90 -9.21 -15.36
CA ARG A 88 -2.21 -8.57 -15.56
C ARG A 88 -2.62 -7.73 -14.34
N CYS A 89 -2.37 -8.23 -13.12
CA CYS A 89 -2.65 -7.51 -11.87
C CYS A 89 -1.91 -6.16 -11.83
N HIS A 90 -0.62 -6.13 -12.21
CA HIS A 90 0.17 -4.91 -12.25
C HIS A 90 -0.41 -3.87 -13.21
N ARG A 91 -0.86 -4.29 -14.40
CA ARG A 91 -1.52 -3.38 -15.35
C ARG A 91 -2.82 -2.82 -14.78
N ILE A 92 -3.61 -3.65 -14.10
CA ILE A 92 -4.84 -3.19 -13.43
C ILE A 92 -4.50 -2.16 -12.35
N TRP A 93 -3.49 -2.41 -11.52
CA TRP A 93 -3.10 -1.46 -10.48
C TRP A 93 -2.60 -0.13 -11.05
N ILE A 94 -1.85 -0.15 -12.15
CA ILE A 94 -1.43 1.07 -12.87
C ILE A 94 -2.65 1.85 -13.33
N GLU A 95 -3.62 1.20 -13.98
CA GLU A 95 -4.83 1.88 -14.47
C GLU A 95 -5.73 2.36 -13.33
N GLN A 96 -5.91 1.56 -12.28
CA GLN A 96 -6.69 1.96 -11.10
C GLN A 96 -6.10 3.20 -10.44
N LYS A 97 -4.77 3.23 -10.27
CA LYS A 97 -4.06 4.39 -9.74
C LYS A 97 -4.25 5.62 -10.63
N ARG A 98 -4.20 5.44 -11.96
CA ARG A 98 -4.45 6.53 -12.92
C ARG A 98 -5.87 7.07 -12.82
N VAL A 99 -6.89 6.20 -12.75
CA VAL A 99 -8.31 6.58 -12.62
C VAL A 99 -8.54 7.37 -11.32
N LEU A 100 -7.96 6.92 -10.19
CA LEU A 100 -8.08 7.61 -8.91
C LEU A 100 -7.35 8.96 -8.91
N ALA A 101 -6.17 9.04 -9.54
CA ALA A 101 -5.43 10.29 -9.65
C ALA A 101 -6.20 11.36 -10.44
N LEU A 102 -6.97 10.98 -11.46
CA LEU A 102 -7.85 11.91 -12.20
C LEU A 102 -8.97 12.50 -11.32
N GLN A 103 -9.30 11.85 -10.21
CA GLN A 103 -10.28 12.30 -9.21
C GLN A 103 -9.61 13.02 -8.03
N GLY A 104 -8.29 13.25 -8.08
CA GLY A 104 -7.53 13.86 -6.99
C GLY A 104 -7.26 12.93 -5.81
N ILE A 105 -7.40 11.61 -5.99
CA ILE A 105 -7.19 10.61 -4.94
C ILE A 105 -5.82 9.95 -5.14
N SER A 106 -4.92 10.14 -4.17
CA SER A 106 -3.67 9.38 -4.07
C SER A 106 -3.97 7.99 -3.52
N TRP A 107 -3.74 6.95 -4.34
CA TRP A 107 -3.82 5.55 -3.94
C TRP A 107 -2.50 4.84 -4.23
N PHE A 108 -2.06 3.99 -3.29
CA PHE A 108 -0.86 3.18 -3.43
C PHE A 108 -1.19 1.73 -3.72
N SER A 109 -0.57 1.19 -4.76
CA SER A 109 -0.78 -0.19 -5.21
C SER A 109 -0.22 -1.23 -4.24
N PRO A 110 -0.63 -2.50 -4.34
CA PRO A 110 -0.05 -3.58 -3.53
C PRO A 110 1.49 -3.66 -3.60
N VAL A 111 2.10 -3.37 -4.74
CA VAL A 111 3.58 -3.35 -4.89
C VAL A 111 4.20 -2.23 -4.06
N GLU A 112 3.60 -1.05 -4.07
CA GLU A 112 4.11 0.11 -3.33
C GLU A 112 3.91 -0.06 -1.82
N MET A 113 2.78 -0.65 -1.43
CA MET A 113 2.46 -0.93 -0.03
C MET A 113 3.29 -2.08 0.56
N ASN A 114 3.84 -2.95 -0.28
CA ASN A 114 4.56 -4.17 0.13
C ASN A 114 5.90 -4.31 -0.61
N PRO A 115 6.89 -3.44 -0.35
CA PRO A 115 8.17 -3.48 -1.07
C PRO A 115 8.99 -4.74 -0.81
N TRP A 116 8.66 -5.49 0.25
CA TRP A 116 9.31 -6.76 0.60
C TRP A 116 8.57 -7.99 0.06
N THR A 117 7.56 -7.78 -0.81
CA THR A 117 6.77 -8.85 -1.43
C THR A 117 6.97 -8.84 -2.94
N VAL A 118 7.17 -10.02 -3.51
CA VAL A 118 7.22 -10.23 -4.97
C VAL A 118 5.85 -10.65 -5.46
N PHE A 119 5.34 -9.95 -6.46
CA PHE A 119 4.07 -10.22 -7.13
C PHE A 119 4.34 -10.77 -8.55
N ASP A 120 3.43 -11.60 -9.09
CA ASP A 120 3.47 -12.22 -10.44
C ASP A 120 2.29 -11.75 -11.31
#